data_AF-A4J1H5-F1
#
_entry.id   AF-A4J1H5-F1
#
_cell.length_a   1.000
_cell.length_b   1.000
_cell.length_c   1.000
_cell.angle_alpha   90.00
_cell.angle_beta   90.00
_cell.angle_gamma   90.00
#
_symmetry.space_group_name_H-M   'P 1'
#
loop_
_entity.id
_entity.type
_entity.pdbx_description
1 polymer ?
#
loop_
_entity_poly.entity_id
_entity_poly.type
_entity_poly.pdbx_seq_one_letter_code
_entity_poly.pdbx_strand_id
1 'polypeptide(L)'
;MEWTPEQQQEINKMLVDAKNKWIEDELNPLKNQVKELEQFKPKEKSDAEKALEQKEIELWQKEKNLILKENNLHEFADFFNAKNIEQLNKDIKKLNKILEAKKLNNNYVPDGHKGKADSYTQAKKNNDTLGMVKALFSK
;
A
#
# COMPACT_ATOMS: atom_id res chain seq x y z
N MET A 1 -64.11 -13.45 36.41
CA MET A 1 -64.98 -12.93 35.33
C MET A 1 -64.63 -13.69 34.09
N GLU A 2 -65.55 -14.50 33.58
CA GLU A 2 -65.43 -15.14 32.26
C GLU A 2 -66.10 -14.21 31.25
N TRP A 3 -65.49 -14.05 30.08
CA TRP A 3 -66.04 -13.25 29.00
C TRP A 3 -67.31 -13.91 28.46
N THR A 4 -68.29 -13.11 28.02
CA THR A 4 -69.45 -13.69 27.33
C THR A 4 -69.02 -14.30 25.99
N PRO A 5 -69.77 -15.26 25.43
CA PRO A 5 -69.45 -15.84 24.13
C PRO A 5 -69.29 -14.80 23.01
N GLU A 6 -70.08 -13.72 23.01
CA GLU A 6 -69.93 -12.64 22.03
C GLU A 6 -68.64 -11.83 22.25
N GLN A 7 -68.29 -11.55 23.52
CA GLN A 7 -67.04 -10.87 23.85
C GLN A 7 -65.82 -11.70 23.43
N GLN A 8 -65.87 -13.02 23.63
CA GLN A 8 -64.81 -13.94 23.21
C GLN A 8 -64.63 -13.96 21.69
N GLN A 9 -65.74 -13.91 20.93
CA GLN A 9 -65.69 -13.84 19.46
C GLN A 9 -65.08 -12.52 18.97
N GLU A 10 -65.45 -11.39 19.56
CA GLU A 10 -64.90 -10.09 19.19
C GLU A 10 -63.40 -9.99 19.52
N ILE A 11 -62.98 -10.49 20.69
CA ILE A 11 -61.56 -10.58 21.07
C ILE A 11 -60.78 -11.44 20.07
N ASN A 12 -61.32 -12.60 19.68
CA ASN A 12 -60.67 -13.47 18.70
C ASN A 12 -60.53 -12.78 17.34
N LYS A 13 -61.54 -12.03 16.91
CA LYS A 13 -61.51 -11.26 15.67
C LYS A 13 -60.44 -10.17 15.72
N MET A 14 -60.39 -9.39 16.80
CA MET A 14 -59.35 -8.37 17.01
C MET A 14 -57.94 -8.96 17.00
N LEU A 15 -57.75 -10.15 17.60
CA LEU A 15 -56.46 -10.84 17.59
C LEU A 15 -56.05 -11.29 16.18
N VAL A 16 -56.99 -11.80 15.39
CA VAL A 16 -56.73 -12.19 14.00
C VAL A 16 -56.39 -10.96 13.15
N ASP A 17 -57.16 -9.88 13.29
CA ASP A 17 -56.94 -8.64 12.54
C ASP A 17 -55.59 -8.00 12.92
N ALA A 18 -55.27 -7.93 14.22
CA ALA A 18 -53.99 -7.42 14.69
C ALA A 18 -52.81 -8.27 14.20
N LYS A 19 -52.97 -9.60 14.17
CA LYS A 19 -51.95 -10.51 13.66
C LYS A 19 -51.74 -10.34 12.15
N ASN A 20 -52.82 -10.25 11.38
CA ASN A 20 -52.73 -10.03 9.93
C ASN A 20 -52.08 -8.68 9.63
N LYS A 21 -52.49 -7.63 10.35
CA LYS A 21 -51.88 -6.30 10.23
C LYS A 21 -50.38 -6.31 10.53
N TRP A 22 -49.96 -6.97 11.61
CA TRP A 22 -48.53 -7.11 11.92
C TRP A 22 -47.75 -7.89 10.86
N ILE A 23 -48.36 -8.95 10.29
CA ILE A 23 -47.72 -9.71 9.21
C ILE A 23 -47.52 -8.83 7.97
N GLU A 24 -48.52 -8.03 7.61
CA GLU A 24 -48.50 -7.18 6.42
C GLU A 24 -47.62 -5.93 6.59
N ASP A 25 -47.77 -5.21 7.70
CA ASP A 25 -47.13 -3.92 7.92
C ASP A 25 -45.68 -4.05 8.40
N GLU A 26 -45.35 -5.13 9.12
CA GLU A 26 -44.04 -5.27 9.77
C GLU A 26 -43.25 -6.47 9.23
N LEU A 27 -43.82 -7.69 9.33
CA LEU A 27 -43.07 -8.91 9.05
C LEU A 27 -42.68 -9.03 7.57
N ASN A 28 -43.61 -8.75 6.65
CA ASN A 28 -43.37 -8.87 5.21
C ASN A 28 -42.35 -7.83 4.71
N PRO A 29 -42.46 -6.54 5.06
CA PRO A 29 -41.43 -5.54 4.75
C PRO A 29 -40.06 -5.92 5.30
N LEU A 30 -39.99 -6.38 6.55
CA LEU A 30 -38.73 -6.80 7.16
C LEU A 30 -38.10 -7.99 6.41
N LYS A 31 -38.90 -9.00 6.03
CA LYS A 31 -38.42 -10.13 5.24
C LYS A 31 -37.91 -9.69 3.86
N ASN A 32 -38.58 -8.75 3.23
CA ASN A 32 -38.15 -8.20 1.94
C ASN A 32 -36.82 -7.45 2.09
N GLN A 33 -36.67 -6.60 3.12
CA GLN A 33 -35.42 -5.91 3.42
C GLN A 33 -34.28 -6.88 3.71
N VAL A 34 -34.52 -7.94 4.49
CA VAL A 34 -33.51 -8.98 4.76
C VAL A 34 -33.09 -9.66 3.46
N LYS A 35 -34.03 -10.03 2.59
CA LYS A 35 -33.74 -10.67 1.30
C LYS A 35 -32.96 -9.74 0.37
N GLU A 36 -33.27 -8.45 0.37
CA GLU A 36 -32.49 -7.43 -0.34
C GLU A 36 -31.08 -7.30 0.24
N LEU A 37 -30.90 -7.38 1.56
CA LEU A 37 -29.59 -7.26 2.20
C LEU A 37 -28.73 -8.53 2.04
N GLU A 38 -29.33 -9.71 1.93
CA GLU A 38 -28.63 -10.98 1.75
C GLU A 38 -27.73 -11.00 0.50
N GLN A 39 -28.10 -10.25 -0.56
CA GLN A 39 -27.28 -10.17 -1.77
C GLN A 39 -25.92 -9.47 -1.54
N PHE A 40 -25.83 -8.64 -0.50
CA PHE A 40 -24.61 -7.93 -0.12
C PHE A 40 -23.77 -8.71 0.89
N LYS A 41 -24.23 -9.89 1.32
CA LYS A 41 -23.45 -10.74 2.21
C LYS A 41 -22.17 -11.15 1.47
N PRO A 42 -20.98 -10.93 2.05
CA PRO A 42 -19.75 -11.41 1.47
C PRO A 42 -19.87 -12.91 1.21
N LYS A 43 -19.63 -13.33 -0.03
CA LYS A 43 -19.60 -14.76 -0.35
C LYS A 43 -18.51 -15.38 0.52
N GLU A 44 -18.89 -16.37 1.32
CA GLU A 44 -17.90 -17.16 2.04
C GLU A 44 -17.05 -17.86 0.98
N LYS A 45 -15.76 -17.51 0.96
CA LYS A 45 -14.80 -18.19 0.09
C LYS A 45 -14.83 -19.68 0.43
N SER A 46 -14.96 -20.51 -0.59
CA SER A 46 -14.80 -21.95 -0.47
C SER A 46 -13.43 -22.27 0.14
N ASP A 47 -13.30 -23.41 0.81
CA ASP A 47 -11.99 -23.87 1.31
C ASP A 47 -10.96 -23.99 0.19
N ALA A 48 -11.40 -24.30 -1.04
CA ALA A 48 -10.54 -24.30 -2.22
C ALA A 48 -10.04 -22.90 -2.60
N GLU A 49 -10.89 -21.87 -2.49
CA GLU A 49 -10.53 -20.47 -2.78
C GLU A 49 -9.58 -19.91 -1.72
N LYS A 50 -9.81 -20.22 -0.44
CA LYS A 50 -8.89 -19.87 0.65
C LYS A 50 -7.52 -20.53 0.46
N ALA A 51 -7.49 -21.79 0.06
CA ALA A 51 -6.25 -22.51 -0.21
C ALA A 51 -5.48 -21.92 -1.41
N LEU A 52 -6.19 -21.46 -2.45
CA LEU A 52 -5.57 -20.78 -3.59
C LEU A 52 -5.00 -19.41 -3.20
N GLU A 53 -5.74 -18.59 -2.47
CA GLU A 53 -5.27 -17.29 -1.99
C GLU A 53 -4.02 -17.42 -1.11
N GLN A 54 -4.00 -18.42 -0.21
CA GLN A 54 -2.82 -18.70 0.60
C GLN A 54 -1.60 -19.08 -0.26
N LYS A 55 -1.80 -19.93 -1.29
CA LYS A 55 -0.73 -20.29 -2.23
C LYS A 55 -0.23 -19.10 -3.02
N GLU A 56 -1.10 -18.21 -3.47
CA GLU A 56 -0.71 -16.99 -4.18
C GLU A 56 0.14 -16.07 -3.30
N ILE A 57 -0.24 -15.89 -2.03
CA ILE A 57 0.54 -15.13 -1.05
C ILE A 57 1.93 -15.75 -0.86
N GLU A 58 1.99 -17.07 -0.67
CA GLU A 58 3.26 -17.79 -0.49
C GLU A 58 4.16 -17.69 -1.72
N LEU A 59 3.60 -17.84 -2.92
CA LEU A 59 4.34 -17.70 -4.18
C LEU A 59 4.89 -16.29 -4.32
N TRP A 60 4.07 -15.27 -4.04
CA TRP A 60 4.50 -13.88 -4.08
C TRP A 60 5.65 -13.61 -3.10
N GLN A 61 5.57 -14.09 -1.87
CA GLN A 61 6.65 -13.89 -0.90
C GLN A 61 7.95 -14.58 -1.33
N LYS A 62 7.87 -15.79 -1.89
CA LYS A 62 9.04 -16.49 -2.44
C LYS A 62 9.66 -15.71 -3.60
N GLU A 63 8.85 -15.25 -4.54
CA GLU A 63 9.30 -14.47 -5.70
C GLU A 63 9.95 -13.15 -5.27
N LYS A 64 9.29 -12.41 -4.38
CA LYS A 64 9.84 -11.18 -3.78
C LYS A 64 11.22 -11.43 -3.15
N ASN A 65 11.35 -12.48 -2.35
CA ASN A 65 12.61 -12.81 -1.68
C ASN A 65 13.72 -13.19 -2.68
N LEU A 66 13.39 -13.91 -3.76
CA LEU A 66 14.33 -14.24 -4.82
C LEU A 66 14.84 -12.98 -5.53
N ILE A 67 13.94 -12.10 -5.96
CA ILE A 67 14.30 -10.84 -6.64
C ILE A 67 15.19 -9.97 -5.73
N LEU A 68 14.85 -9.87 -4.45
CA LEU A 68 15.67 -9.12 -3.49
C LEU A 68 17.05 -9.76 -3.29
N LYS A 69 17.14 -11.08 -3.25
CA LYS A 69 18.40 -11.81 -3.15
C LYS A 69 19.28 -11.58 -4.38
N GLU A 70 18.71 -11.64 -5.58
CA GLU A 70 19.41 -11.34 -6.85
C GLU A 70 19.98 -9.91 -6.87
N ASN A 71 19.32 -8.97 -6.20
CA ASN A 71 19.76 -7.59 -6.08
C ASN A 71 20.67 -7.32 -4.86
N ASN A 72 21.07 -8.35 -4.10
CA ASN A 72 21.82 -8.23 -2.84
C ASN A 72 21.11 -7.38 -1.76
N LEU A 73 19.77 -7.36 -1.77
CA LEU A 73 18.93 -6.59 -0.85
C LEU A 73 18.12 -7.49 0.09
N HIS A 74 18.49 -8.76 0.23
CA HIS A 74 17.80 -9.71 1.11
C HIS A 74 17.74 -9.21 2.56
N GLU A 75 18.81 -8.59 3.07
CA GLU A 75 18.83 -8.07 4.45
C GLU A 75 17.80 -6.96 4.69
N PHE A 76 17.28 -6.37 3.62
CA PHE A 76 16.27 -5.31 3.68
C PHE A 76 14.86 -5.81 3.34
N ALA A 77 14.64 -7.14 3.25
CA ALA A 77 13.38 -7.70 2.76
C ALA A 77 12.13 -7.23 3.53
N ASP A 78 12.26 -7.01 4.83
CA ASP A 78 11.19 -6.53 5.71
C ASP A 78 10.77 -5.07 5.40
N PHE A 79 11.62 -4.29 4.73
CA PHE A 79 11.31 -2.92 4.32
C PHE A 79 10.54 -2.84 3.00
N PHE A 80 10.50 -3.91 2.20
CA PHE A 80 9.84 -3.92 0.90
C PHE A 80 8.38 -4.37 1.01
N ASN A 81 7.43 -3.44 0.91
CA ASN A 81 5.99 -3.74 0.96
C ASN A 81 5.33 -3.73 -0.43
N ALA A 82 6.08 -4.11 -1.46
CA ALA A 82 5.59 -4.11 -2.83
C ALA A 82 4.45 -5.13 -3.00
N LYS A 83 3.42 -4.74 -3.76
CA LYS A 83 2.27 -5.60 -4.12
C LYS A 83 2.44 -6.32 -5.45
N ASN A 84 3.44 -5.92 -6.25
CA ASN A 84 3.72 -6.49 -7.56
C ASN A 84 5.20 -6.24 -7.93
N ILE A 85 5.64 -6.95 -8.97
CA ILE A 85 7.03 -6.93 -9.45
C ILE A 85 7.44 -5.53 -9.91
N GLU A 86 6.55 -4.78 -10.57
CA GLU A 86 6.87 -3.45 -11.08
C GLU A 86 7.19 -2.46 -9.95
N GLN A 87 6.37 -2.47 -8.90
CA GLN A 87 6.57 -1.67 -7.70
C GLN A 87 7.84 -2.10 -6.97
N LEU A 88 8.07 -3.41 -6.83
CA LEU A 88 9.29 -3.95 -6.21
C LEU A 88 10.54 -3.45 -6.94
N ASN A 89 10.56 -3.54 -8.27
CA ASN A 89 11.67 -3.07 -9.09
C ASN A 89 11.89 -1.56 -8.98
N LYS A 90 10.82 -0.76 -8.88
CA LYS A 90 10.94 0.69 -8.63
C LYS A 90 11.56 0.98 -7.27
N ASP A 91 11.15 0.26 -6.24
CA ASP A 91 11.65 0.44 -4.88
C ASP A 91 13.11 0.01 -4.76
N ILE A 92 13.49 -1.11 -5.39
CA ILE A 92 14.88 -1.57 -5.50
C ILE A 92 15.76 -0.51 -6.15
N LYS A 93 15.33 0.05 -7.29
CA LYS A 93 16.07 1.12 -7.98
C LYS A 93 16.27 2.35 -7.10
N LYS A 94 15.23 2.76 -6.36
CA LYS A 94 15.31 3.90 -5.44
C LYS A 94 16.32 3.63 -4.32
N LEU A 95 16.24 2.45 -3.68
CA LEU A 95 17.14 2.09 -2.60
C LEU A 95 18.59 2.03 -3.09
N ASN A 96 18.84 1.38 -4.22
CA ASN A 96 20.18 1.32 -4.81
C ASN A 96 20.74 2.72 -5.11
N LYS A 97 19.93 3.64 -5.66
CA LYS A 97 20.36 5.03 -5.88
C LYS A 97 20.76 5.73 -4.57
N ILE A 98 20.04 5.48 -3.48
CA ILE A 98 20.37 6.04 -2.16
C ILE A 98 21.67 5.44 -1.63
N LEU A 99 21.86 4.12 -1.75
CA LEU A 99 23.07 3.43 -1.32
C LEU A 99 24.30 3.96 -2.06
N GLU A 100 24.22 4.12 -3.38
CA GLU A 100 25.31 4.70 -4.19
C GLU A 100 25.60 6.16 -3.81
N ALA A 101 24.57 6.98 -3.60
CA ALA A 101 24.75 8.36 -3.14
C ALA A 101 25.44 8.43 -1.75
N LYS A 102 25.11 7.51 -0.84
CA LYS A 102 25.76 7.45 0.48
C LYS A 102 27.19 6.94 0.40
N LYS A 103 27.49 5.95 -0.44
CA LYS A 103 28.86 5.49 -0.69
C LYS A 103 29.73 6.66 -1.18
N LEU A 104 29.24 7.42 -2.16
CA LEU A 104 29.95 8.60 -2.68
C LEU A 104 30.19 9.67 -1.61
N ASN A 105 29.25 9.91 -0.71
CA ASN A 105 29.39 10.92 0.35
C ASN A 105 30.30 10.46 1.50
N ASN A 106 30.39 9.15 1.74
CA ASN A 106 31.24 8.58 2.78
C ASN A 106 32.68 8.28 2.30
N ASN A 107 32.95 8.36 0.99
CA ASN A 107 34.31 8.33 0.50
C ASN A 107 35.03 9.61 0.95
N TYR A 108 36.13 9.45 1.67
CA TYR A 108 36.98 10.55 2.12
C TYR A 108 37.31 11.48 0.94
N VAL A 109 36.79 12.70 0.98
CA VAL A 109 37.24 13.79 0.12
C VAL A 109 38.36 14.47 0.91
N PRO A 110 39.64 14.33 0.52
CA PRO A 110 40.73 15.00 1.23
C PRO A 110 40.47 16.50 1.26
N ASP A 111 40.72 17.12 2.41
CA ASP A 111 40.50 18.55 2.63
C ASP A 111 41.51 19.33 1.77
N GLY A 112 41.09 19.64 0.54
CA GLY A 112 41.95 20.12 -0.54
C GLY A 112 41.40 19.84 -1.95
N HIS A 113 40.54 18.83 -2.11
CA HIS A 113 39.87 18.50 -3.39
C HIS A 113 38.59 19.29 -3.66
N LYS A 114 38.22 20.26 -2.81
CA LYS A 114 37.23 21.29 -3.18
C LYS A 114 37.87 22.27 -4.14
N GLY A 115 37.94 21.90 -5.42
CA GLY A 115 37.92 22.82 -6.55
C GLY A 115 38.85 24.02 -6.48
N LYS A 116 40.08 23.89 -5.97
CA LYS A 116 41.12 24.85 -6.32
C LYS A 116 41.49 24.58 -7.78
N ALA A 117 40.71 25.16 -8.69
CA ALA A 117 41.13 25.36 -10.07
C ALA A 117 42.59 25.83 -10.03
N ASP A 118 43.46 25.24 -10.85
CA ASP A 118 44.86 25.66 -10.88
C ASP A 118 44.95 27.18 -11.12
N SER A 119 46.06 27.80 -10.71
CA SER A 119 46.22 29.26 -10.78
C SER A 119 45.96 29.79 -12.20
N TYR A 120 46.26 28.99 -13.22
CA TYR A 120 45.97 29.30 -14.62
C TYR A 120 44.46 29.29 -14.93
N THR A 121 43.72 28.29 -14.48
CA THR A 121 42.26 28.15 -14.68
C THR A 121 41.49 29.24 -13.93
N GLN A 122 41.97 29.66 -12.76
CA GLN A 122 41.43 30.82 -12.05
C GLN A 122 41.69 32.12 -12.81
N ALA A 123 42.92 32.35 -13.29
CA ALA A 123 43.27 33.53 -14.07
C ALA A 123 42.49 33.59 -15.40
N LYS A 124 42.33 32.45 -16.07
CA LYS A 124 41.52 32.30 -17.29
C LYS A 124 40.06 32.64 -17.05
N LYS A 125 39.46 32.17 -15.95
CA LYS A 125 38.08 32.49 -15.59
C LYS A 125 37.88 34.00 -15.33
N ASN A 126 38.90 34.66 -14.79
CA ASN A 126 38.88 36.08 -14.46
C ASN A 126 39.36 36.99 -15.60
N ASN A 127 39.65 36.44 -16.79
CA ASN A 127 40.27 37.13 -17.93
C ASN A 127 41.58 37.87 -17.57
N ASP A 128 42.32 37.39 -16.57
CA ASP A 128 43.61 37.94 -16.16
C ASP A 128 44.73 37.30 -17.00
N THR A 129 45.05 37.92 -18.13
CA THR A 129 46.09 37.45 -19.05
C THR A 129 47.48 37.46 -18.41
N LEU A 130 47.74 38.38 -17.47
CA LEU A 130 49.02 38.50 -16.80
C LEU A 130 49.18 37.42 -15.71
N GLY A 131 48.08 37.12 -15.01
CA GLY A 131 47.97 35.97 -14.12
C GLY A 131 48.12 34.63 -14.84
N MET A 132 47.60 34.50 -16.06
CA MET A 132 47.76 33.30 -16.90
C MET A 132 49.24 33.06 -17.27
N VAL A 133 49.94 34.10 -17.71
CA VAL A 133 51.38 34.01 -18.06
C VAL A 133 52.21 33.68 -16.82
N LYS A 134 51.97 34.35 -15.69
CA LYS A 134 52.68 34.04 -14.43
C LYS A 134 52.49 32.59 -14.01
N ALA A 135 51.26 32.06 -14.10
CA ALA A 135 50.98 30.68 -13.75
C ALA A 135 51.65 29.65 -14.68
N LEU A 136 51.88 29.99 -15.96
CA LEU A 136 52.60 29.13 -16.91
C LEU A 136 54.11 29.09 -16.67
N PHE A 137 54.68 30.17 -16.13
CA PHE A 137 56.13 30.32 -15.96
C PHE A 137 56.60 30.23 -14.50
N SER A 138 55.70 30.21 -13.52
CA SER A 138 56.04 29.89 -12.13
C SER A 138 56.24 28.38 -11.99
N LYS A 139 57.48 27.92 -12.05
CA LYS A 139 57.88 26.60 -11.51
C LYS A 139 57.97 26.69 -9.99
#